data_AF-A0A924SZD3-F1
#
_entry.id   AF-A0A924SZD3-F1
#
_cell.length_a   1.000
_cell.length_b   1.000
_cell.length_c   1.000
_cell.angle_alpha   90.00
_cell.angle_beta   90.00
_cell.angle_gamma   90.00
#
_symmetry.space_group_name_H-M   'P 1'
#
loop_
_entity.id
_entity.type
_entity.pdbx_description
1 polymer ?
#
loop_
_entity_poly.entity_id
_entity_poly.type
_entity_poly.pdbx_seq_one_letter_code
_entity_poly.pdbx_strand_id
1 'polypeptide(L)' 'MEYDLGGHTLKVFSMVSTFGTALDITAEELRVETFFPADDFSRDFFRMLSP' A
#
# COMPACT_ATOMS: atom_id res chain seq x y z
N MET A 1 3.48 7.43 -7.35
CA MET A 1 4.24 6.30 -7.93
C MET A 1 3.42 5.70 -9.06
N GLU A 2 4.07 5.15 -10.08
CA GLU A 2 3.41 4.48 -11.21
C GLU A 2 3.95 3.05 -11.33
N TYR A 3 3.05 2.07 -11.52
CA TYR A 3 3.38 0.66 -11.68
C TYR A 3 2.72 0.10 -12.94
N ASP A 4 3.42 -0.73 -13.69
CA ASP A 4 2.82 -1.52 -14.78
C ASP A 4 2.37 -2.89 -14.25
N LEU A 5 1.10 -3.22 -14.47
CA LEU A 5 0.53 -4.51 -14.09
C LEU A 5 -0.28 -5.07 -15.25
N GLY A 6 0.32 -6.01 -15.99
CA GLY A 6 -0.35 -6.66 -17.12
C GLY A 6 -0.73 -5.70 -18.25
N GLY A 7 0.07 -4.66 -18.49
CA GLY A 7 -0.20 -3.62 -19.48
C GLY A 7 -1.14 -2.50 -19.00
N HIS A 8 -1.51 -2.50 -17.72
CA HIS A 8 -2.23 -1.41 -17.08
C HIS A 8 -1.28 -0.58 -16.22
N THR A 9 -1.24 0.74 -16.45
CA THR A 9 -0.49 1.66 -15.59
C THR A 9 -1.34 2.08 -14.40
N LEU A 10 -0.92 1.69 -13.20
CA LEU A 10 -1.55 2.05 -11.94
C LEU A 10 -0.79 3.18 -11.27
N LYS A 11 -1.51 4.26 -10.91
CA LYS A 11 -0.99 5.39 -10.15
C LYS A 11 -1.40 5.24 -8.70
N VAL A 12 -0.41 5.25 -7.81
CA VAL A 12 -0.64 5.10 -6.38
C VAL A 12 0.21 6.08 -5.57
N PHE A 13 -0.27 6.42 -4.39
CA PHE A 13 0.56 6.99 -3.32
C PHE A 13 0.55 6.01 -2.14
N SER A 14 1.61 6.03 -1.34
CA SER A 14 1.70 5.15 -0.18
C SER A 14 1.78 5.90 1.13
N MET A 15 1.39 5.21 2.19
CA MET A 15 1.56 5.62 3.57
C MET A 15 2.27 4.51 4.33
N VAL A 16 3.35 4.85 5.03
CA VAL A 16 4.06 3.92 5.92
C VAL A 16 3.59 4.16 7.36
N SER A 17 3.00 3.15 7.97
CA SER A 17 2.58 3.15 9.38
C SER A 17 3.54 2.31 10.21
N THR A 18 3.97 2.82 11.36
CA THR A 18 4.88 2.12 12.27
C THR A 18 4.15 1.78 13.56
N PHE A 19 4.19 0.52 13.96
CA PHE A 19 3.59 0.01 15.20
C PHE A 19 4.69 -0.39 16.17
N GLY A 20 4.72 0.27 17.32
CA GLY A 20 5.57 -0.15 18.44
C GLY A 20 4.99 -1.43 19.07
N THR A 21 5.83 -2.44 19.24
CA THR A 21 5.47 -3.65 20.00
C THR A 21 6.18 -3.61 21.35
N ALA A 22 5.50 -4.00 22.42
CA ALA A 22 6.08 -4.04 23.76
C ALA A 22 6.94 -5.32 23.97
N LEU A 23 7.83 -5.64 23.03
CA LEU A 23 8.87 -6.64 23.25
C LEU A 23 10.11 -5.95 23.83
N ASP A 24 10.52 -6.39 25.02
CA ASP A 24 11.68 -5.96 25.81
C ASP A 24 12.82 -5.31 25.01
N ILE A 25 13.08 -4.01 25.25
CA ILE A 25 14.31 -3.22 25.03
C ILE A 25 14.93 -3.22 23.60
N THR A 26 14.65 -4.20 22.74
CA THR A 26 15.15 -4.36 21.37
C THR A 26 14.02 -4.31 20.33
N ALA A 27 12.90 -3.63 20.65
CA ALA A 27 11.67 -3.65 19.87
C ALA A 27 11.90 -3.46 18.36
N GLU A 28 11.66 -4.51 17.59
CA GLU A 28 11.51 -4.39 16.14
C GLU A 28 10.16 -3.72 15.86
N GLU A 29 10.21 -2.57 15.20
CA GLU A 29 9.04 -1.83 14.82
C GLU A 29 8.38 -2.49 13.60
N LEU A 30 7.13 -2.94 13.74
CA LEU A 30 6.36 -3.41 12.60
C LEU A 30 6.02 -2.21 11.72
N ARG A 31 6.48 -2.22 10.46
CA ARG A 31 6.11 -1.22 9.47
C ARG A 31 5.15 -1.82 8.45
N VAL A 32 4.03 -1.15 8.22
CA VAL A 32 3.04 -1.49 7.18
C VAL A 32 3.01 -0.37 6.17
N GLU A 33 3.30 -0.68 4.91
CA GLU A 33 3.10 0.24 3.80
C GLU A 33 1.76 -0.04 3.11
N THR A 34 0.92 0.98 3.06
CA THR A 34 -0.40 0.93 2.41
C THR A 34 -0.36 1.73 1.13
N PHE A 35 -0.81 1.14 0.02
CA PHE A 35 -0.89 1.79 -1.29
C PHE A 35 -2.33 2.16 -1.60
N PHE A 36 -2.56 3.44 -1.91
CA PHE A 36 -3.87 3.97 -2.26
C PHE A 36 -3.91 4.38 -3.73
N PRO A 37 -5.05 4.19 -4.42
CA PRO A 37 -5.20 4.68 -5.78
C PRO A 37 -5.09 6.20 -5.83
N ALA A 38 -4.28 6.71 -6.75
CA ALA A 38 -4.06 8.13 -6.98
C ALA A 38 -4.96 8.71 -8.08
N ASP A 39 -5.69 7.87 -8.81
CA ASP A 39 -6.65 8.26 -9.84
C ASP A 39 -7.84 7.29 -9.94
N ASP A 40 -8.81 7.67 -10.77
CA ASP A 40 -10.06 6.92 -10.97
C ASP A 40 -9.80 5.53 -11.54
N PHE A 41 -8.91 5.42 -12.54
CA PHE A 41 -8.57 4.17 -13.18
C PHE A 41 -8.01 3.17 -12.17
N SER A 42 -7.02 3.58 -11.36
CA SER A 42 -6.37 2.71 -10.39
C SER A 42 -7.31 2.30 -9.27
N ARG A 43 -8.24 3.18 -8.86
CA ARG A 43 -9.28 2.84 -7.88
C ARG A 43 -10.20 1.74 -8.41
N ASP A 44 -10.70 1.92 -9.62
CA ASP A 44 -11.67 0.99 -10.20
C ASP A 44 -11.01 -0.36 -10.50
N PHE A 45 -9.72 -0.35 -10.89
CA PHE A 45 -8.90 -1.55 -10.99
C PHE A 45 -8.83 -2.34 -9.66
N PHE A 46 -8.53 -1.69 -8.53
CA PHE A 46 -8.49 -2.38 -7.24
C PHE A 46 -9.87 -2.89 -6.77
N ARG A 47 -10.94 -2.18 -7.10
CA ARG A 47 -12.31 -2.63 -6.82
C ARG A 47 -12.67 -3.92 -7.56
N MET A 48 -12.21 -4.07 -8.81
CA MET A 48 -12.41 -5.29 -9.59
C MET A 48 -11.69 -6.51 -9.00
N LEU A 49 -10.56 -6.29 -8.32
CA LEU A 49 -9.78 -7.34 -7.66
C LEU A 49 -10.30 -7.72 -6.27
N SER A 50 -11.18 -6.90 -5.70
CA SER A 50 -11.76 -7.14 -4.39
C SER A 50 -12.97 -8.09 -4.55
N PRO A 51 -13.00 -9.24 -3.85
CA PRO A 51 -14.13 -10.18 -3.92
C PRO A 51 -15.43 -9.60 -3.37
#